data_AF-A0A5N6DPF1-F1
#
_entry.id   AF-A0A5N6DPF1-F1
#
_cell.length_a   1.000
_cell.length_b   1.000
_cell.length_c   1.000
_cell.angle_alpha   90.00
_cell.angle_beta   90.00
_cell.angle_gamma   90.00
#
_symmetry.space_group_name_H-M   'P 1'
#
loop_
_entity.id
_entity.type
_entity.pdbx_description
1 polymer ?
#
loop_
_entity_poly.entity_id
_entity_poly.type
_entity_poly.pdbx_seq_one_letter_code
_entity_poly.pdbx_strand_id
1 'polypeptide(L)'
;MCESPPAGFPFPTVEVQSTLLVLSERYPEKIAEVVERLYRGLWGDGDSSIVTTDGFMGILEDVFGKVVAGEILRSSQNPETKLRLTENTQKAIDTGAFGLPWIECVNAQGEKECFWGVDHMERVVEFLGLEKADSNWGF
;
A
#
# COMPACT_ATOMS: atom_id res chain seq x y z
N MET A 1 17.83 2.26 -2.59
CA MET A 1 16.85 2.41 -3.67
C MET A 1 17.57 2.23 -4.98
N CYS A 2 16.91 1.66 -5.99
CA CYS A 2 17.45 1.53 -7.32
C CYS A 2 17.67 2.91 -7.96
N GLU A 3 18.73 3.07 -8.74
CA GLU A 3 19.12 4.36 -9.34
C GLU A 3 18.26 4.77 -10.54
N SER A 4 17.57 3.81 -11.15
CA SER A 4 16.64 4.00 -12.26
C SER A 4 15.29 3.35 -11.95
N PRO A 5 14.18 3.78 -12.57
CA PRO A 5 12.91 3.08 -12.46
C PRO A 5 13.06 1.59 -12.82
N PRO A 6 12.36 0.69 -12.10
CA PRO A 6 12.38 -0.75 -12.42
C PRO A 6 11.97 -1.02 -13.87
N ALA A 7 12.53 -2.07 -14.46
CA ALA A 7 12.29 -2.40 -15.86
C ALA A 7 10.78 -2.55 -16.15
N GLY A 8 10.29 -1.84 -17.16
CA GLY A 8 8.88 -1.86 -17.56
C GLY A 8 7.97 -0.89 -16.78
N PHE A 9 8.50 -0.08 -15.87
CA PHE A 9 7.72 0.96 -15.20
C PHE A 9 7.32 2.08 -16.17
N PRO A 10 6.06 2.59 -16.13
CA PRO A 10 4.97 2.16 -15.26
C PRO A 10 4.25 0.90 -15.77
N PHE A 11 3.86 0.02 -14.85
CA PHE A 11 3.13 -1.22 -15.15
C PHE A 11 1.80 -1.31 -14.37
N PRO A 12 0.84 -2.13 -14.82
CA PRO A 12 -0.42 -2.35 -14.11
C PRO A 12 -0.21 -3.05 -12.76
N THR A 13 -0.82 -2.53 -11.70
CA THR A 13 -0.72 -3.11 -10.34
C THR A 13 -2.07 -3.63 -9.81
N VAL A 14 -3.11 -3.70 -10.65
CA VAL A 14 -4.48 -4.05 -10.21
C VAL A 14 -4.54 -5.38 -9.48
N GLU A 15 -3.79 -6.40 -9.92
CA GLU A 15 -3.79 -7.71 -9.28
C GLU A 15 -3.17 -7.69 -7.89
N VAL A 16 -1.95 -7.15 -7.76
CA VAL A 16 -1.30 -7.02 -6.44
C VAL A 16 -2.11 -6.11 -5.51
N GLN A 17 -2.72 -5.04 -6.02
CA GLN A 17 -3.59 -4.16 -5.23
C GLN A 17 -4.89 -4.85 -4.79
N SER A 18 -5.49 -5.69 -5.64
CA SER A 18 -6.66 -6.50 -5.24
C SER A 18 -6.29 -7.52 -4.16
N THR A 19 -5.07 -8.06 -4.23
CA THR A 19 -4.53 -8.94 -3.20
C THR A 19 -4.28 -8.21 -1.89
N LEU A 20 -3.68 -7.01 -1.93
CA LEU A 20 -3.48 -6.17 -0.75
C LEU A 20 -4.81 -5.75 -0.11
N LEU A 21 -5.89 -5.56 -0.89
CA LEU A 21 -7.24 -5.34 -0.35
C LEU A 21 -7.75 -6.56 0.45
N VAL A 22 -7.55 -7.78 -0.04
CA VAL A 22 -7.91 -8.99 0.73
C VAL A 22 -7.10 -9.07 2.03
N LEU A 23 -5.81 -8.71 1.98
CA LEU A 23 -4.95 -8.65 3.16
C LEU A 23 -5.46 -7.60 4.17
N SER A 24 -5.83 -6.40 3.71
CA SER A 24 -6.32 -5.35 4.60
C SER A 24 -7.62 -5.76 5.32
N GLU A 25 -8.47 -6.54 4.66
CA GLU A 25 -9.75 -7.03 5.21
C GLU A 25 -9.57 -8.21 6.18
N ARG A 26 -8.63 -9.12 5.92
CA ARG A 26 -8.54 -10.42 6.64
C ARG A 26 -7.31 -10.57 7.54
N TYR A 27 -6.22 -9.91 7.18
CA TYR A 27 -4.91 -10.01 7.84
C TYR A 27 -4.28 -8.62 8.00
N PRO A 28 -4.99 -7.64 8.60
CA PRO A 28 -4.52 -6.26 8.70
C PRO A 28 -3.17 -6.14 9.42
N GLU A 29 -2.84 -7.06 10.32
CA GLU A 29 -1.56 -7.13 11.01
C GLU A 29 -0.37 -7.51 10.11
N LYS A 30 -0.64 -8.08 8.93
CA LYS A 30 0.38 -8.52 7.97
C LYS A 30 0.56 -7.59 6.77
N ILE A 31 -0.33 -6.62 6.60
CA ILE A 31 -0.30 -5.74 5.42
C ILE A 31 1.01 -4.94 5.33
N ALA A 32 1.48 -4.39 6.45
CA ALA A 32 2.70 -3.60 6.48
C ALA A 32 3.94 -4.42 6.09
N GLU A 33 4.04 -5.66 6.60
CA GLU A 33 5.11 -6.59 6.27
C GLU A 33 5.15 -6.92 4.76
N VAL A 34 3.99 -7.21 4.17
CA VAL A 34 3.90 -7.55 2.74
C VAL A 34 4.17 -6.33 1.85
N VAL A 35 3.62 -5.16 2.19
CA VAL A 35 3.88 -3.91 1.45
C VAL A 35 5.37 -3.54 1.53
N GLU A 36 6.01 -3.66 2.69
CA GLU A 36 7.44 -3.41 2.84
C GLU A 36 8.27 -4.32 1.92
N ARG A 37 7.97 -5.62 1.88
CA ARG A 37 8.68 -6.58 1.01
C ARG A 37 8.49 -6.26 -0.47
N LEU A 38 7.28 -5.87 -0.88
CA LEU A 38 6.99 -5.43 -2.26
C LEU A 38 7.77 -4.16 -2.61
N TYR A 39 7.77 -3.14 -1.74
CA TYR A 39 8.50 -1.90 -1.96
C TYR A 39 10.01 -2.10 -1.97
N ARG A 40 10.55 -2.94 -1.08
CA ARG A 40 11.98 -3.26 -1.05
C ARG A 40 12.41 -4.00 -2.32
N GLY A 41 11.68 -5.03 -2.74
CA GLY A 41 12.00 -5.75 -3.99
C GLY A 41 11.90 -4.82 -5.21
N LEU A 42 10.82 -4.04 -5.30
CA LEU A 42 10.58 -3.22 -6.48
C LEU A 42 11.49 -1.98 -6.53
N TRP A 43 11.46 -1.14 -5.50
CA TRP A 43 12.15 0.16 -5.48
C TRP A 43 13.50 0.12 -4.76
N GLY A 44 13.73 -0.87 -3.91
CA GLY A 44 15.04 -1.13 -3.31
C GLY A 44 15.95 -1.83 -4.30
N ASP A 45 15.54 -3.01 -4.76
CA ASP A 45 16.34 -3.93 -5.56
C ASP A 45 16.14 -3.75 -7.08
N GLY A 46 15.11 -3.02 -7.51
CA GLY A 46 14.82 -2.79 -8.93
C GLY A 46 14.16 -3.97 -9.64
N ASP A 47 13.67 -4.97 -8.88
CA ASP A 47 13.09 -6.20 -9.41
C ASP A 47 11.60 -6.01 -9.73
N SER A 48 11.28 -5.80 -11.01
CA SER A 48 9.89 -5.71 -11.46
C SER A 48 9.16 -7.05 -11.50
N SER A 49 9.85 -8.18 -11.34
CA SER A 49 9.18 -9.48 -11.25
C SER A 49 8.35 -9.61 -9.96
N ILE A 50 8.68 -8.86 -8.91
CA ILE A 50 8.02 -8.93 -7.60
C ILE A 50 6.54 -8.52 -7.63
N VAL A 51 6.10 -7.77 -8.65
CA VAL A 51 4.70 -7.35 -8.83
C VAL A 51 3.91 -8.25 -9.76
N THR A 52 4.54 -9.28 -10.34
CA THR A 52 3.84 -10.33 -11.09
C THR A 52 3.16 -11.31 -10.14
N THR A 53 2.17 -12.08 -10.63
CA THR A 53 1.49 -13.12 -9.83
C THR A 53 2.48 -14.03 -9.12
N ASP A 54 3.47 -14.58 -9.85
CA ASP A 54 4.46 -15.49 -9.27
C ASP A 54 5.36 -14.78 -8.24
N GLY A 55 5.76 -13.55 -8.52
CA GLY A 55 6.62 -12.76 -7.62
C GLY A 55 5.95 -12.47 -6.28
N PHE A 56 4.77 -11.85 -6.29
CA PHE A 56 4.08 -11.54 -5.03
C PHE A 56 3.53 -12.80 -4.35
N MET A 57 3.24 -13.88 -5.08
CA MET A 57 2.89 -15.16 -4.47
C MET A 57 4.04 -15.74 -3.67
N GLY A 58 5.30 -15.63 -4.13
CA GLY A 58 6.47 -16.01 -3.32
C GLY A 58 6.50 -15.31 -1.96
N ILE A 59 6.20 -14.01 -1.92
CA ILE A 59 6.09 -13.26 -0.66
C ILE A 59 4.95 -13.81 0.21
N LEU A 60 3.77 -14.04 -0.37
CA LEU A 60 2.61 -14.53 0.39
C LEU A 60 2.81 -15.94 0.93
N GLU A 61 3.44 -16.83 0.16
CA GLU A 61 3.76 -18.20 0.58
C GLU A 61 4.73 -18.20 1.78
N ASP A 62 5.71 -17.30 1.79
CA ASP A 62 6.63 -17.16 2.92
C ASP A 62 5.92 -16.67 4.20
N VAL A 63 4.96 -15.73 4.06
CA VAL A 63 4.28 -15.10 5.21
C VAL A 63 3.16 -16.00 5.76
N PHE A 64 2.40 -16.66 4.88
CA PHE A 64 1.16 -17.35 5.24
C PHE A 64 1.17 -18.86 4.96
N GLY A 65 2.17 -19.36 4.22
CA GLY A 65 2.18 -20.71 3.67
C GLY A 65 1.32 -20.85 2.41
N LYS A 66 1.61 -21.88 1.61
CA LYS A 66 1.03 -22.11 0.27
C LYS A 66 -0.49 -22.15 0.22
N VAL A 67 -1.11 -22.81 1.19
CA VAL A 67 -2.56 -23.00 1.21
C VAL A 67 -3.27 -21.66 1.38
N VAL A 68 -2.88 -20.89 2.40
CA VAL A 68 -3.49 -19.60 2.72
C VAL A 68 -3.18 -18.56 1.64
N ALA A 69 -1.95 -18.54 1.11
CA ALA A 69 -1.58 -17.68 -0.01
C ALA A 69 -2.47 -17.93 -1.25
N GLY A 70 -2.72 -19.19 -1.58
CA GLY A 70 -3.62 -19.56 -2.68
C GLY A 70 -5.07 -19.14 -2.46
N GLU A 71 -5.57 -19.18 -1.22
CA GLU A 71 -6.92 -18.69 -0.87
C GLU A 71 -7.04 -17.17 -0.96
N ILE A 72 -5.99 -16.45 -0.55
CA ILE A 72 -5.89 -15.00 -0.71
C ILE A 72 -5.97 -14.61 -2.19
N LEU A 73 -5.13 -15.23 -3.05
CA LEU A 73 -5.14 -14.95 -4.49
C LEU A 73 -6.50 -15.26 -5.12
N ARG A 74 -7.12 -16.39 -4.76
CA ARG A 74 -8.46 -16.73 -5.26
C ARG A 74 -9.51 -15.69 -4.85
N SER A 75 -9.41 -15.19 -3.61
CA SER A 75 -10.31 -14.16 -3.10
C SER A 75 -10.11 -12.82 -3.78
N SER A 76 -8.88 -12.47 -4.16
CA SER A 76 -8.59 -11.21 -4.87
C SER A 76 -9.10 -11.19 -6.31
N GLN A 77 -9.26 -12.38 -6.91
CA GLN A 77 -9.82 -12.54 -8.25
C GLN A 77 -11.36 -12.45 -8.31
N ASN A 78 -12.05 -12.46 -7.17
CA ASN A 78 -13.50 -12.32 -7.11
C ASN A 78 -13.92 -10.94 -7.69
N PRO A 79 -14.91 -10.88 -8.62
CA PRO A 79 -15.45 -9.62 -9.13
C PRO A 79 -15.87 -8.62 -8.05
N GLU A 80 -16.39 -9.09 -6.93
CA GLU A 80 -16.79 -8.24 -5.80
C GLU A 80 -15.58 -7.57 -5.13
N THR A 81 -14.44 -8.26 -5.01
CA THR A 81 -13.20 -7.68 -4.50
C THR A 81 -12.69 -6.58 -5.43
N LYS A 82 -12.78 -6.79 -6.76
CA LYS A 82 -12.41 -5.77 -7.74
C LYS A 82 -13.32 -4.55 -7.66
N LEU A 83 -14.62 -4.75 -7.46
CA LEU A 83 -15.58 -3.67 -7.24
C LEU A 83 -15.21 -2.87 -5.97
N ARG A 84 -14.92 -3.55 -4.85
CA ARG A 84 -14.49 -2.87 -3.62
C ARG A 84 -13.19 -2.09 -3.80
N LEU A 85 -12.24 -2.59 -4.60
CA LEU A 85 -11.02 -1.84 -4.93
C LEU A 85 -11.34 -0.56 -5.70
N THR A 86 -12.24 -0.64 -6.69
CA THR A 86 -12.74 0.54 -7.42
C THR A 86 -13.45 1.52 -6.49
N GLU A 87 -14.33 1.05 -5.61
CA GLU A 87 -15.05 1.90 -4.64
C GLU A 87 -14.09 2.58 -3.66
N ASN A 88 -13.06 1.89 -3.17
CA ASN A 88 -12.05 2.50 -2.31
C ASN A 88 -11.22 3.57 -3.05
N THR A 89 -10.93 3.34 -4.33
CA THR A 89 -10.27 4.35 -5.18
C THR A 89 -11.18 5.56 -5.38
N GLN A 90 -12.48 5.33 -5.61
CA GLN A 90 -13.46 6.40 -5.76
C GLN A 90 -13.61 7.24 -4.49
N LYS A 91 -13.60 6.62 -3.30
CA LYS A 91 -13.61 7.37 -2.03
C LYS A 91 -12.44 8.36 -1.93
N ALA A 92 -11.24 7.95 -2.35
CA ALA A 92 -10.09 8.86 -2.37
C ALA A 92 -10.32 10.03 -3.35
N ILE A 93 -10.83 9.74 -4.55
CA ILE A 93 -11.17 10.77 -5.55
C ILE A 93 -12.24 11.73 -5.02
N ASP A 94 -13.25 11.23 -4.33
CA ASP A 94 -14.34 12.03 -3.73
C ASP A 94 -13.82 12.99 -2.66
N THR A 95 -12.68 12.67 -2.02
CA THR A 95 -11.99 13.58 -1.09
C THR A 95 -11.05 14.58 -1.77
N GLY A 96 -10.90 14.51 -3.10
CA GLY A 96 -10.06 15.42 -3.89
C GLY A 96 -8.73 14.82 -4.38
N ALA A 97 -8.50 13.52 -4.20
CA ALA A 97 -7.25 12.88 -4.62
C ALA A 97 -7.04 12.98 -6.13
N PHE A 98 -5.89 13.51 -6.54
CA PHE A 98 -5.43 13.57 -7.93
C PHE A 98 -4.08 12.86 -8.15
N GLY A 99 -3.50 12.31 -7.07
CA GLY A 99 -2.22 11.62 -7.06
C GLY A 99 -2.01 10.89 -5.75
N LEU A 100 -0.90 10.14 -5.65
CA LEU A 100 -0.55 9.35 -4.46
C LEU A 100 0.86 9.73 -3.94
N PRO A 101 1.12 9.57 -2.63
CA PRO A 101 0.16 9.19 -1.60
C PRO A 101 -0.83 10.33 -1.31
N TRP A 102 -2.07 9.96 -1.02
CA TRP A 102 -3.13 10.83 -0.54
C TRP A 102 -3.52 10.38 0.87
N ILE A 103 -3.52 11.31 1.83
CA ILE A 103 -3.68 11.02 3.25
C ILE A 103 -4.85 11.85 3.75
N GLU A 104 -5.99 11.21 4.00
CA GLU A 104 -7.14 11.80 4.68
C GLU A 104 -6.96 11.65 6.20
N CYS A 105 -6.93 12.76 6.91
CA CYS A 105 -6.74 12.81 8.36
C CYS A 105 -8.01 13.29 9.05
N VAL A 106 -8.28 12.75 10.24
CA VAL A 106 -9.28 13.28 11.18
C VAL A 106 -8.57 13.53 12.51
N ASN A 107 -8.55 14.78 12.98
CA ASN A 107 -7.87 15.14 14.23
C ASN A 107 -8.75 14.85 15.46
N ALA A 108 -8.21 15.09 16.66
CA ALA A 108 -8.92 14.85 17.92
C ALA A 108 -10.17 15.73 18.11
N GLN A 109 -10.29 16.82 17.37
CA GLN A 109 -11.45 17.72 17.36
C GLN A 109 -12.52 17.28 16.35
N GLY A 110 -12.27 16.22 15.58
CA GLY A 110 -13.16 15.73 14.53
C GLY A 110 -13.07 16.51 13.22
N GLU A 111 -12.09 17.41 13.09
CA GLU A 111 -11.84 18.15 11.86
C GLU A 111 -11.15 17.23 10.84
N LYS A 112 -11.48 17.42 9.57
CA LYS A 112 -10.97 16.61 8.47
C LYS A 112 -10.11 17.47 7.54
N GLU A 113 -8.93 16.98 7.20
CA GLU A 113 -8.01 17.61 6.24
C GLU A 113 -7.32 16.53 5.40
N CYS A 114 -6.99 16.86 4.15
CA CYS A 114 -6.31 15.94 3.25
C CYS A 114 -4.94 16.48 2.82
N PHE A 115 -3.96 15.59 2.74
CA PHE A 115 -2.58 15.91 2.35
C PHE A 115 -2.14 15.05 1.18
N TRP A 116 -1.45 15.66 0.22
CA TRP A 116 -0.87 14.97 -0.93
C TRP A 116 0.64 15.02 -0.88
N GLY A 117 1.30 13.88 -1.05
CA GLY A 117 2.77 13.79 -1.12
C GLY A 117 3.43 13.48 0.22
N VAL A 118 4.59 12.81 0.15
CA VAL A 118 5.39 12.42 1.33
C VAL A 118 6.10 13.60 1.99
N ASP A 119 6.26 14.70 1.26
CA ASP A 119 6.80 15.97 1.74
C ASP A 119 5.85 16.71 2.70
N HIS A 120 4.57 16.30 2.76
CA HIS A 120 3.57 16.86 3.67
C HIS A 120 3.45 16.12 5.00
N MET A 121 4.28 15.10 5.27
CA MET A 121 4.20 14.32 6.51
C MET A 121 4.36 15.16 7.79
N GLU A 122 5.17 16.22 7.76
CA GLU A 122 5.27 17.14 8.91
C GLU A 122 3.95 17.87 9.18
N ARG A 123 3.21 18.25 8.14
CA ARG A 123 1.89 18.90 8.27
C ARG A 123 0.84 17.91 8.75
N VAL A 124 0.91 16.66 8.31
CA VAL A 124 0.06 15.58 8.82
C VAL A 124 0.23 15.44 10.34
N VAL A 125 1.49 15.37 10.81
CA VAL A 125 1.83 15.27 12.25
C VAL A 125 1.30 16.47 13.04
N GLU A 126 1.50 17.69 12.52
CA GLU A 126 1.00 18.92 13.13
C GLU A 126 -0.54 18.95 13.21
N PHE A 127 -1.23 18.64 12.11
CA PHE A 127 -2.70 18.64 12.05
C PHE A 127 -3.32 17.61 12.99
N LEU A 128 -2.72 16.43 13.10
CA LEU A 128 -3.17 15.37 14.01
C LEU A 128 -2.83 15.65 15.48
N GLY A 129 -2.04 16.70 15.77
CA GLY A 129 -1.58 17.01 17.12
C GLY A 129 -0.65 15.94 17.71
N LEU A 130 0.06 15.20 16.84
CA LEU A 130 1.00 14.16 17.27
C LEU A 130 2.32 14.78 17.71
N GLU A 131 2.95 14.18 18.72
CA GLU A 131 4.30 14.58 19.12
C GLU A 131 5.29 14.29 17.99
N LYS A 132 6.13 15.28 17.66
CA LYS A 132 7.26 15.05 16.76
C LYS A 132 8.23 14.13 17.49
N ALA A 133 8.47 12.94 16.95
CA ALA A 133 9.52 12.08 17.47
C ALA A 133 10.85 12.83 17.46
N ASP A 134 11.68 12.63 18.49
CA ASP A 134 13.06 13.10 18.47
C ASP A 134 13.72 12.59 17.19
N SER A 135 14.42 13.46 16.46
CA SER A 135 15.03 13.19 15.16
C SER A 135 16.21 12.21 15.20
N ASN A 136 16.31 11.37 16.24
CA ASN A 136 17.27 10.28 16.40
C ASN A 136 16.93 9.05 15.54
N TRP A 137 16.54 9.28 14.28
CA TRP A 137 16.54 8.22 13.28
C TRP A 137 17.99 7.96 12.88
N GLY A 138 18.65 7.07 13.64
CA GLY A 138 19.99 6.59 13.35
C GLY A 138 19.99 5.76 12.06
N PHE A 139 20.60 6.32 11.02
CA PHE A 139 21.23 5.55 9.96
C PHE A 139 22.74 5.56 10.17
#